data_AF-A0A9P9A434-F1
#
_entry.id   AF-A0A9P9A434-F1
#
_cell.length_a   1.000
_cell.length_b   1.000
_cell.length_c   1.000
_cell.angle_alpha   90.00
_cell.angle_beta   90.00
_cell.angle_gamma   90.00
#
_symmetry.space_group_name_H-M   'P 1'
#
loop_
_entity.id
_entity.type
_entity.pdbx_description
1 polymer ?
#
loop_
_entity_poly.entity_id
_entity_poly.type
_entity_poly.pdbx_seq_one_letter_code
_entity_poly.pdbx_strand_id
1 'polypeptide(L)'
;MLQSQFHGIALAALALSQTVFSTSSCDCWMTKDDGLLFTNYKGINFRSLAKYAGPVPALITGYNANARAGATSAYFKSSAWANFFSLQTWGITDTPVKMVNSPNNAFIQNNTDGSTYLTLRTYRTKNFQSAVEADSVTDDYTAVSLRYRSRVHGNVGACAGAFTYKANNDTGVLVEHESDLEILTSGPTNILHYTTHPEEEDHDNDGSFSIEATDRGKWTNWQDHRLDWTQPKTTWYLNGKMNGELAHEDAQFPSSLIFNMWSTGSSGWEGTMPVGGSAYFDLQYLLYANEFNTRGTIATTSIWLQSQTYSEAILSILDTYGHVFDNLNKYSAVYCRYGKPKQFKLRVASGSKVYGKVALGEALSDGTALLIASLKESTRPLFVSVWGGTNTLAQALDYLTKTRSVDEFSALRRRLRVHAILDQDDTGEWIRQTFPDIYYIFSNHAWAIYPNAAWQGMGCSGIVGANNSIVGADWLAANIQSFGH
;
A
#
# COMPACT_ATOMS: atom_id res chain seq x y z
N MET A 1 10.38 -12.87 -13.27
CA MET A 1 10.24 -13.24 -11.83
C MET A 1 10.92 -12.19 -10.94
N LEU A 2 10.20 -11.13 -10.59
CA LEU A 2 10.54 -10.18 -9.51
C LEU A 2 9.59 -10.46 -8.34
N GLN A 3 10.04 -10.22 -7.09
CA GLN A 3 9.14 -10.27 -5.93
C GLN A 3 9.62 -9.31 -4.82
N SER A 4 8.87 -8.22 -4.63
CA SER A 4 8.96 -7.23 -3.53
C SER A 4 10.07 -6.16 -3.54
N GLN A 5 9.71 -4.97 -3.99
CA GLN A 5 9.55 -3.82 -3.07
C GLN A 5 8.17 -3.18 -3.34
N PHE A 6 7.83 -2.07 -2.66
CA PHE A 6 6.50 -1.43 -2.62
C PHE A 6 5.38 -2.35 -2.07
N HIS A 7 4.52 -1.84 -1.17
CA HIS A 7 3.18 -2.41 -0.95
C HIS A 7 2.12 -1.39 -0.49
N GLY A 8 2.37 -0.08 -0.64
CA GLY A 8 1.30 0.91 -0.66
C GLY A 8 0.61 0.80 -2.01
N ILE A 9 -0.35 -0.12 -2.13
CA ILE A 9 -0.76 -0.67 -3.41
C ILE A 9 -2.22 -1.12 -3.39
N ALA A 10 -3.03 -0.58 -4.31
CA ALA A 10 -4.03 -1.35 -5.06
C ALA A 10 -3.34 -1.92 -6.31
N LEU A 11 -3.32 -3.25 -6.47
CA LEU A 11 -2.80 -3.90 -7.68
C LEU A 11 -3.92 -4.04 -8.71
N ALA A 12 -3.60 -3.86 -9.99
CA ALA A 12 -4.57 -3.88 -11.07
C ALA A 12 -3.98 -4.48 -12.34
N ALA A 13 -4.71 -5.36 -13.01
CA ALA A 13 -4.31 -5.96 -14.28
C ALA A 13 -5.34 -5.65 -15.38
N LEU A 14 -4.86 -5.06 -16.47
CA LEU A 14 -5.54 -5.06 -17.77
C LEU A 14 -5.31 -6.42 -18.43
N ALA A 15 -6.37 -7.00 -19.00
CA ALA A 15 -6.34 -8.37 -19.52
C ALA A 15 -5.33 -8.58 -20.66
N LEU A 16 -4.49 -9.60 -20.52
CA LEU A 16 -4.33 -10.61 -21.56
C LEU A 16 -4.55 -11.98 -20.92
N SER A 17 -5.00 -12.93 -21.74
CA SER A 17 -5.43 -14.28 -21.34
C SER A 17 -4.41 -15.02 -20.47
N GLN A 18 -4.88 -16.10 -19.82
CA GLN A 18 -4.12 -17.11 -19.07
C GLN A 18 -3.02 -17.78 -19.92
N THR A 19 -2.03 -16.99 -20.31
CA THR A 19 -0.80 -17.41 -20.94
C THR A 19 0.18 -17.70 -19.83
N VAL A 20 0.81 -18.87 -19.88
CA VAL A 20 1.98 -19.18 -19.05
C VAL A 20 3.08 -18.21 -19.49
N PHE A 21 3.16 -17.06 -18.82
CA PHE A 21 4.04 -15.97 -19.25
C PHE A 21 5.49 -16.45 -19.27
N SER A 22 6.09 -16.40 -20.46
CA SER A 22 7.53 -16.54 -20.62
C SER A 22 8.24 -15.57 -19.69
N THR A 23 9.31 -16.03 -19.06
CA THR A 23 9.97 -15.37 -17.92
C THR A 23 10.70 -14.06 -18.25
N SER A 24 10.49 -13.51 -19.46
CA SER A 24 11.18 -12.37 -20.05
C SER A 24 10.52 -10.99 -19.85
N SER A 25 9.25 -10.89 -19.42
CA SER A 25 8.64 -9.62 -19.01
C SER A 25 8.88 -9.33 -17.52
N CYS A 26 9.31 -8.10 -17.19
CA CYS A 26 9.93 -7.79 -15.89
C CYS A 26 9.14 -6.83 -14.97
N ASP A 27 7.95 -6.38 -15.36
CA ASP A 27 7.27 -5.26 -14.69
C ASP A 27 6.07 -5.66 -13.80
N CYS A 28 5.95 -6.95 -13.46
CA CYS A 28 4.84 -7.45 -12.65
C CYS A 28 5.12 -7.46 -11.13
N TRP A 29 4.09 -7.06 -10.37
CA TRP A 29 3.97 -7.11 -8.92
C TRP A 29 3.47 -8.46 -8.46
N MET A 30 3.81 -8.91 -7.24
CA MET A 30 3.39 -10.23 -6.76
C MET A 30 2.97 -10.24 -5.29
N THR A 31 1.76 -10.74 -5.04
CA THR A 31 1.26 -11.07 -3.70
C THR A 31 2.05 -12.25 -3.11
N LYS A 32 2.21 -12.24 -1.79
CA LYS A 32 3.20 -13.08 -1.10
C LYS A 32 2.75 -14.53 -0.89
N ASP A 33 1.44 -14.76 -0.83
CA ASP A 33 0.87 -15.95 -0.21
C ASP A 33 0.25 -16.92 -1.24
N ASP A 34 -0.13 -16.40 -2.42
CA ASP A 34 -0.68 -17.09 -3.60
C ASP A 34 0.29 -17.08 -4.81
N GLY A 35 1.22 -16.12 -4.89
CA GLY A 35 2.17 -15.97 -5.99
C GLY A 35 1.59 -15.33 -7.25
N LEU A 36 0.43 -14.68 -7.16
CA LEU A 36 -0.24 -14.06 -8.32
C LEU A 36 0.44 -12.78 -8.78
N LEU A 37 0.45 -12.57 -10.10
CA LEU A 37 1.15 -11.47 -10.77
C LEU A 37 0.17 -10.42 -11.28
N PHE A 38 0.47 -9.14 -11.01
CA PHE A 38 -0.34 -7.99 -11.41
C PHE A 38 0.54 -6.95 -12.13
N THR A 39 -0.02 -6.15 -13.04
CA THR A 39 0.78 -5.26 -13.91
C THR A 39 0.88 -3.81 -13.42
N ASN A 40 -0.08 -3.31 -12.64
CA ASN A 40 -0.11 -1.92 -12.13
C ASN A 40 -0.17 -1.86 -10.60
N TYR A 41 0.22 -0.72 -10.01
CA TYR A 41 0.14 -0.46 -8.56
C TYR A 41 -0.24 0.99 -8.23
N LYS A 42 -0.95 1.22 -7.11
CA LYS A 42 -1.27 2.57 -6.58
C LYS A 42 -1.19 2.68 -5.06
N GLY A 43 -0.37 3.61 -4.55
CA GLY A 43 -0.34 3.97 -3.12
C GLY A 43 -1.03 5.28 -2.79
N ILE A 44 -1.74 5.33 -1.66
CA ILE A 44 -2.42 6.54 -1.15
C ILE A 44 -2.28 6.59 0.37
N ASN A 45 -1.60 7.62 0.90
CA ASN A 45 -1.35 7.79 2.34
C ASN A 45 -2.18 8.94 2.91
N PHE A 46 -3.41 8.67 3.35
CA PHE A 46 -4.30 9.70 3.92
C PHE A 46 -3.82 10.26 5.27
N ARG A 47 -2.78 9.67 5.91
CA ARG A 47 -2.11 10.21 7.13
C ARG A 47 -1.29 11.47 6.92
N SER A 48 -0.89 11.79 5.69
CA SER A 48 0.01 12.92 5.40
C SER A 48 -0.67 13.99 4.54
N LEU A 49 -1.90 14.35 4.91
CA LEU A 49 -2.76 15.29 4.21
C LEU A 49 -3.19 16.47 5.10
N ALA A 50 -2.39 16.84 6.12
CA ALA A 50 -2.66 17.94 7.06
C ALA A 50 -3.04 19.26 6.37
N LYS A 51 -2.38 19.62 5.25
CA LYS A 51 -2.70 20.80 4.43
C LYS A 51 -4.07 20.76 3.74
N TYR A 52 -4.73 19.61 3.75
CA TYR A 52 -6.04 19.36 3.14
C TYR A 52 -7.11 19.03 4.18
N ALA A 53 -6.73 18.84 5.44
CA ALA A 53 -7.63 18.57 6.54
C ALA A 53 -8.43 19.82 6.91
N GLY A 54 -9.70 19.61 7.25
CA GLY A 54 -10.62 20.69 7.61
C GLY A 54 -11.63 20.27 8.67
N PRO A 55 -12.52 21.19 9.08
CA PRO A 55 -13.68 20.83 9.88
C PRO A 55 -14.61 19.90 9.08
N VAL A 56 -15.43 19.13 9.79
CA VAL A 56 -16.50 18.32 9.18
C VAL A 56 -17.40 19.23 8.30
N PRO A 57 -17.57 18.95 7.00
CA PRO A 57 -18.40 19.76 6.12
C PRO A 57 -19.84 19.82 6.60
N ALA A 58 -20.45 21.01 6.55
CA ALA A 58 -21.85 21.20 6.92
C ALA A 58 -22.79 20.32 6.07
N LEU A 59 -23.87 19.85 6.67
CA LEU A 59 -24.86 19.02 5.98
C LEU A 59 -25.62 19.84 4.94
N ILE A 60 -25.82 19.28 3.74
CA ILE A 60 -26.59 19.91 2.67
C ILE A 60 -28.01 19.34 2.73
N THR A 61 -29.00 20.18 3.02
CA THR A 61 -30.39 19.75 3.27
C THR A 61 -31.24 19.55 2.00
N GLY A 62 -30.67 19.73 0.81
CA GLY A 62 -31.34 19.52 -0.48
C GLY A 62 -30.76 18.35 -1.27
N TYR A 63 -31.62 17.47 -1.78
CA TYR A 63 -31.24 16.28 -2.57
C TYR A 63 -30.37 16.64 -3.79
N ASN A 64 -30.89 17.48 -4.69
CA ASN A 64 -30.16 17.93 -5.89
C ASN A 64 -28.91 18.78 -5.57
N ALA A 65 -28.86 19.40 -4.38
CA ALA A 65 -27.69 20.17 -3.95
C ALA A 65 -26.55 19.27 -3.45
N ASN A 66 -26.85 18.04 -2.99
CA ASN A 66 -25.83 17.05 -2.64
C ASN A 66 -25.12 16.49 -3.89
N ALA A 67 -25.87 16.15 -4.95
CA ALA A 67 -25.28 15.73 -6.23
C ALA A 67 -24.42 16.83 -6.87
N ARG A 68 -24.77 18.10 -6.66
CA ARG A 68 -24.05 19.27 -7.18
C ARG A 68 -23.00 19.82 -6.21
N ALA A 69 -22.69 19.12 -5.13
CA ALA A 69 -21.73 19.60 -4.14
C ALA A 69 -20.32 19.66 -4.75
N GLY A 70 -19.59 20.74 -4.44
CA GLY A 70 -18.17 20.81 -4.75
C GLY A 70 -17.34 19.90 -3.83
N ALA A 71 -16.14 19.54 -4.28
CA ALA A 71 -15.15 18.88 -3.42
C ALA A 71 -14.88 19.70 -2.16
N THR A 72 -14.92 19.04 -1.01
CA THR A 72 -14.71 19.62 0.34
C THR A 72 -13.29 20.11 0.58
N SER A 73 -12.33 19.62 -0.21
CA SER A 73 -10.91 19.91 -0.10
C SER A 73 -10.24 19.89 -1.48
N ALA A 74 -9.17 20.66 -1.64
CA ALA A 74 -8.36 20.69 -2.86
C ALA A 74 -7.74 19.32 -3.19
N TYR A 75 -7.62 18.43 -2.20
CA TYR A 75 -7.13 17.05 -2.40
C TYR A 75 -7.90 16.27 -3.47
N PHE A 76 -9.25 16.31 -3.44
CA PHE A 76 -10.10 15.57 -4.38
C PHE A 76 -10.08 16.14 -5.81
N LYS A 77 -9.47 17.33 -6.00
CA LYS A 77 -9.20 17.93 -7.31
C LYS A 77 -7.74 17.73 -7.76
N SER A 78 -6.90 17.13 -6.93
CA SER A 78 -5.49 16.86 -7.25
C SER A 78 -5.35 15.59 -8.09
N SER A 79 -4.33 15.53 -8.94
CA SER A 79 -3.99 14.32 -9.72
C SER A 79 -3.70 13.09 -8.86
N ALA A 80 -3.30 13.28 -7.59
CA ALA A 80 -3.10 12.18 -6.66
C ALA A 80 -4.40 11.39 -6.41
N TRP A 81 -5.54 12.11 -6.34
CA TRP A 81 -6.89 11.55 -6.27
C TRP A 81 -7.47 11.29 -7.66
N ALA A 82 -7.63 12.33 -8.48
CA ALA A 82 -8.41 12.32 -9.72
C ALA A 82 -7.84 11.43 -10.85
N ASN A 83 -6.58 10.99 -10.76
CA ASN A 83 -6.03 9.98 -11.67
C ASN A 83 -6.33 8.53 -11.22
N PHE A 84 -7.07 8.34 -10.11
CA PHE A 84 -7.32 7.01 -9.57
C PHE A 84 -8.72 6.83 -9.00
N PHE A 85 -9.28 7.80 -8.27
CA PHE A 85 -10.66 7.78 -7.76
C PHE A 85 -11.48 8.97 -8.29
N SER A 86 -12.77 8.74 -8.53
CA SER A 86 -13.80 9.77 -8.75
C SER A 86 -14.89 9.69 -7.69
N LEU A 87 -15.36 10.83 -7.18
CA LEU A 87 -16.47 10.88 -6.23
C LEU A 87 -17.79 10.94 -6.97
N GLN A 88 -18.71 10.03 -6.64
CA GLN A 88 -19.96 9.92 -7.37
C GLN A 88 -21.02 10.96 -6.97
N THR A 89 -21.90 11.24 -7.92
CA THR A 89 -23.00 12.22 -7.81
C THR A 89 -24.36 11.66 -8.23
N TRP A 90 -24.43 10.37 -8.54
CA TRP A 90 -25.68 9.70 -8.90
C TRP A 90 -26.58 9.51 -7.67
N GLY A 91 -27.85 9.17 -7.88
CA GLY A 91 -28.79 8.89 -6.79
C GLY A 91 -29.90 7.93 -7.20
N ILE A 92 -30.36 7.14 -6.23
CA ILE A 92 -31.46 6.18 -6.40
C ILE A 92 -32.73 6.81 -5.81
N THR A 93 -33.80 6.84 -6.61
CA THR A 93 -35.09 7.40 -6.19
C THR A 93 -36.17 6.37 -5.92
N ASP A 94 -35.93 5.10 -6.27
CA ASP A 94 -36.85 3.97 -6.11
C ASP A 94 -36.51 3.14 -4.86
N THR A 95 -36.37 3.85 -3.75
CA THR A 95 -36.12 3.30 -2.42
C THR A 95 -37.09 3.96 -1.43
N PRO A 96 -37.42 3.33 -0.29
CA PRO A 96 -38.33 3.91 0.70
C PRO A 96 -37.92 5.32 1.13
N VAL A 97 -36.61 5.60 1.10
CA VAL A 97 -36.03 6.92 1.27
C VAL A 97 -34.95 7.11 0.21
N LYS A 98 -35.19 8.07 -0.70
CA LYS A 98 -34.28 8.37 -1.82
C LYS A 98 -32.84 8.57 -1.33
N MET A 99 -31.88 8.02 -2.05
CA MET A 99 -30.44 8.15 -1.75
C MET A 99 -29.75 9.02 -2.81
N VAL A 100 -28.72 9.76 -2.43
CA VAL A 100 -27.85 10.50 -3.36
C VAL A 100 -26.40 10.54 -2.88
N ASN A 101 -25.48 10.15 -3.75
CA ASN A 101 -24.04 10.27 -3.51
C ASN A 101 -23.62 11.74 -3.59
N SER A 102 -22.75 12.17 -2.67
CA SER A 102 -22.31 13.57 -2.58
C SER A 102 -20.81 13.70 -2.35
N PRO A 103 -20.12 14.51 -3.16
CA PRO A 103 -18.75 14.93 -2.87
C PRO A 103 -18.59 15.68 -1.52
N ASN A 104 -19.67 16.22 -0.94
CA ASN A 104 -19.67 16.86 0.39
C ASN A 104 -19.39 15.88 1.54
N ASN A 105 -19.47 14.58 1.28
CA ASN A 105 -19.33 13.52 2.28
C ASN A 105 -17.98 12.81 2.26
N ALA A 106 -17.11 13.12 1.29
CA ALA A 106 -15.70 12.77 1.34
C ALA A 106 -14.91 13.99 1.83
N PHE A 107 -14.15 13.86 2.92
CA PHE A 107 -13.35 14.94 3.48
C PHE A 107 -12.13 14.43 4.25
N ILE A 108 -11.10 15.26 4.40
CA ILE A 108 -9.90 14.93 5.18
C ILE A 108 -10.05 15.50 6.59
N GLN A 109 -9.77 14.70 7.61
CA GLN A 109 -9.78 15.13 9.02
C GLN A 109 -8.41 14.95 9.68
N ASN A 110 -8.16 15.70 10.75
CA ASN A 110 -7.03 15.49 11.64
C ASN A 110 -7.34 14.38 12.64
N ASN A 111 -6.34 13.57 12.94
CA ASN A 111 -6.35 12.56 13.99
C ASN A 111 -5.72 13.11 15.29
N THR A 112 -5.99 12.46 16.41
CA THR A 112 -5.48 12.87 17.73
C THR A 112 -3.96 12.69 17.89
N ASP A 113 -3.32 11.91 17.02
CA ASP A 113 -1.87 11.67 16.97
C ASP A 113 -1.12 12.63 16.02
N GLY A 114 -1.80 13.63 15.46
CA GLY A 114 -1.23 14.58 14.50
C GLY A 114 -1.18 14.08 13.04
N SER A 115 -1.54 12.82 12.78
CA SER A 115 -1.79 12.36 11.40
C SER A 115 -3.15 12.83 10.89
N THR A 116 -3.47 12.53 9.63
CA THR A 116 -4.81 12.72 9.05
C THR A 116 -5.49 11.40 8.65
N TYR A 117 -6.73 11.49 8.17
CA TYR A 117 -7.41 10.40 7.47
C TYR A 117 -8.45 10.95 6.49
N LEU A 118 -8.81 10.16 5.49
CA LEU A 118 -10.01 10.37 4.69
C LEU A 118 -11.21 9.88 5.50
N THR A 119 -12.33 10.60 5.43
CA THR A 119 -13.62 10.17 5.94
C THR A 119 -14.62 10.13 4.80
N LEU A 120 -15.33 9.01 4.71
CA LEU A 120 -16.52 8.82 3.91
C LEU A 120 -17.75 8.82 4.85
N ARG A 121 -18.70 9.74 4.64
CA ARG A 121 -19.88 9.92 5.49
C ARG A 121 -21.17 9.52 4.78
N THR A 122 -22.09 8.91 5.52
CA THR A 122 -23.52 8.91 5.17
C THR A 122 -24.32 9.65 6.25
N TYR A 123 -25.37 10.36 5.88
CA TYR A 123 -26.24 11.06 6.84
C TYR A 123 -27.70 11.14 6.39
N ARG A 124 -28.58 11.11 7.39
CA ARG A 124 -30.02 11.05 7.17
C ARG A 124 -30.69 12.40 7.35
N THR A 125 -31.37 12.89 6.30
CA THR A 125 -32.29 14.02 6.41
C THR A 125 -33.73 13.53 6.62
N LYS A 126 -34.70 14.45 6.80
CA LYS A 126 -36.12 14.08 6.84
C LYS A 126 -36.59 13.38 5.55
N ASN A 127 -36.06 13.78 4.40
CA ASN A 127 -36.65 13.48 3.09
C ASN A 127 -35.79 12.56 2.20
N PHE A 128 -34.50 12.38 2.52
CA PHE A 128 -33.55 11.58 1.74
C PHE A 128 -32.32 11.19 2.58
N GLN A 129 -31.61 10.13 2.16
CA GLN A 129 -30.27 9.81 2.64
C GLN A 129 -29.22 10.45 1.72
N SER A 130 -28.21 11.09 2.30
CA SER A 130 -27.01 11.46 1.57
C SER A 130 -25.92 10.42 1.85
N ALA A 131 -25.38 9.82 0.80
CA ALA A 131 -24.32 8.82 0.84
C ALA A 131 -23.03 9.37 0.22
N VAL A 132 -21.99 8.55 0.16
CA VAL A 132 -20.79 8.83 -0.62
C VAL A 132 -20.21 7.55 -1.18
N GLU A 133 -19.61 7.70 -2.34
CA GLU A 133 -18.96 6.62 -3.07
C GLU A 133 -17.78 7.19 -3.86
N ALA A 134 -16.70 6.42 -3.88
CA ALA A 134 -15.46 6.72 -4.55
C ALA A 134 -15.05 5.51 -5.40
N ASP A 135 -15.27 5.61 -6.71
CA ASP A 135 -14.98 4.55 -7.68
C ASP A 135 -13.64 4.78 -8.34
N SER A 136 -12.94 3.70 -8.68
CA SER A 136 -11.76 3.80 -9.52
C SER A 136 -12.10 4.40 -10.88
N VAL A 137 -11.23 5.27 -11.38
CA VAL A 137 -11.41 5.92 -12.70
C VAL A 137 -11.33 4.91 -13.85
N THR A 138 -10.70 3.76 -13.62
CA THR A 138 -10.66 2.60 -14.50
C THR A 138 -11.51 1.47 -13.92
N ASP A 139 -12.28 0.80 -14.78
CA ASP A 139 -13.22 -0.28 -14.50
C ASP A 139 -12.81 -1.60 -15.19
N ASP A 140 -11.51 -1.70 -15.53
CA ASP A 140 -10.90 -2.70 -16.41
C ASP A 140 -9.99 -3.70 -15.68
N TYR A 141 -10.03 -3.72 -14.34
CA TYR A 141 -9.22 -4.62 -13.54
C TYR A 141 -9.76 -6.04 -13.63
N THR A 142 -8.92 -7.04 -13.93
CA THR A 142 -9.33 -8.47 -13.90
C THR A 142 -8.77 -9.27 -12.72
N ALA A 143 -8.02 -8.61 -11.84
CA ALA A 143 -7.59 -9.10 -10.54
C ALA A 143 -7.11 -7.90 -9.70
N VAL A 144 -7.39 -7.92 -8.39
CA VAL A 144 -6.94 -6.89 -7.44
C VAL A 144 -6.47 -7.49 -6.11
N SER A 145 -5.31 -7.05 -5.62
CA SER A 145 -4.99 -7.08 -4.18
C SER A 145 -5.23 -5.68 -3.62
N LEU A 146 -6.31 -5.51 -2.85
CA LEU A 146 -6.71 -4.28 -2.19
C LEU A 146 -6.30 -4.35 -0.72
N ARG A 147 -5.62 -3.32 -0.21
CA ARG A 147 -5.11 -3.26 1.17
C ARG A 147 -5.32 -1.87 1.75
N TYR A 148 -6.04 -1.75 2.86
CA TYR A 148 -6.36 -0.46 3.47
C TYR A 148 -6.48 -0.58 4.99
N ARG A 149 -6.23 0.54 5.70
CA ARG A 149 -6.60 0.64 7.13
C ARG A 149 -7.83 1.51 7.31
N SER A 150 -8.82 1.02 8.05
CA SER A 150 -10.06 1.72 8.31
C SER A 150 -10.61 1.56 9.71
N ARG A 151 -11.61 2.38 10.04
CA ARG A 151 -12.57 2.16 11.13
C ARG A 151 -13.94 2.68 10.72
N VAL A 152 -15.00 2.18 11.35
CA VAL A 152 -16.39 2.65 11.15
C VAL A 152 -16.96 3.14 12.48
N HIS A 153 -17.68 4.26 12.48
CA HIS A 153 -18.32 4.83 13.68
C HIS A 153 -19.54 5.70 13.36
N GLY A 154 -20.28 6.11 14.39
CA GLY A 154 -21.47 6.96 14.28
C GLY A 154 -22.76 6.23 14.65
N ASN A 155 -23.88 6.63 14.04
CA ASN A 155 -25.18 6.02 14.27
C ASN A 155 -25.32 4.67 13.55
N VAL A 156 -26.19 3.81 14.10
CA VAL A 156 -26.69 2.62 13.42
C VAL A 156 -27.45 2.99 12.14
N GLY A 157 -27.59 2.03 11.23
CA GLY A 157 -28.45 2.15 10.04
C GLY A 157 -27.72 2.48 8.74
N ALA A 158 -26.48 2.03 8.59
CA ALA A 158 -25.61 2.27 7.44
C ALA A 158 -24.63 1.11 7.23
N CYS A 159 -24.24 0.93 5.97
CA CYS A 159 -23.15 0.05 5.56
C CYS A 159 -21.91 0.86 5.12
N ALA A 160 -20.73 0.40 5.50
CA ALA A 160 -19.45 0.80 4.91
C ALA A 160 -18.95 -0.33 4.00
N GLY A 161 -18.81 -0.06 2.71
CA GLY A 161 -18.37 -1.02 1.70
C GLY A 161 -16.96 -0.73 1.17
N ALA A 162 -16.20 -1.78 0.92
CA ALA A 162 -14.94 -1.74 0.18
C ALA A 162 -14.80 -3.00 -0.68
N PHE A 163 -15.01 -2.86 -1.98
CA PHE A 163 -15.38 -3.98 -2.86
C PHE A 163 -14.87 -3.78 -4.30
N THR A 164 -14.93 -4.85 -5.08
CA THR A 164 -14.83 -4.79 -6.55
C THR A 164 -16.22 -4.96 -7.15
N TYR A 165 -16.60 -4.17 -8.17
CA TYR A 165 -17.92 -4.27 -8.81
C TYR A 165 -17.86 -4.05 -10.32
N LYS A 166 -18.65 -4.81 -11.07
CA LYS A 166 -19.19 -4.41 -12.38
C LYS A 166 -20.50 -5.13 -12.70
N ALA A 167 -21.48 -4.36 -13.15
CA ALA A 167 -22.65 -4.90 -13.84
C ALA A 167 -22.41 -4.99 -15.35
N ASN A 168 -22.79 -6.12 -15.95
CA ASN A 168 -22.96 -6.30 -17.39
C ASN A 168 -24.45 -6.54 -17.72
N ASN A 169 -24.93 -6.02 -18.85
CA ASN A 169 -26.28 -6.23 -19.38
C ASN A 169 -26.30 -6.46 -20.91
N ASP A 170 -25.16 -6.87 -21.50
CA ASP A 170 -25.00 -7.09 -22.95
C ASP A 170 -25.95 -8.17 -23.50
N THR A 171 -26.41 -9.09 -22.66
CA THR A 171 -27.34 -10.18 -22.98
C THR A 171 -28.82 -9.83 -22.73
N GLY A 172 -29.11 -8.66 -22.15
CA GLY A 172 -30.44 -8.29 -21.65
C GLY A 172 -30.80 -8.89 -20.29
N VAL A 173 -29.86 -9.61 -19.65
CA VAL A 173 -29.90 -10.02 -18.24
C VAL A 173 -28.80 -9.26 -17.52
N LEU A 174 -29.13 -8.62 -16.40
CA LEU A 174 -28.14 -7.98 -15.53
C LEU A 174 -27.35 -9.08 -14.81
N VAL A 175 -26.04 -9.14 -15.06
CA VAL A 175 -25.10 -9.99 -14.33
C VAL A 175 -24.16 -9.07 -13.56
N GLU A 176 -24.13 -9.22 -12.25
CA GLU A 176 -23.30 -8.41 -11.36
C GLU A 176 -22.11 -9.26 -10.89
N HIS A 177 -20.90 -8.75 -11.14
CA HIS A 177 -19.66 -9.36 -10.68
C HIS A 177 -19.14 -8.53 -9.52
N GLU A 178 -19.24 -9.07 -8.31
CA GLU A 178 -18.92 -8.34 -7.08
C GLU A 178 -18.06 -9.15 -6.11
N SER A 179 -17.30 -8.49 -5.26
CA SER A 179 -16.60 -9.12 -4.13
C SER A 179 -16.40 -8.14 -2.99
N ASP A 180 -16.98 -8.47 -1.85
CA ASP A 180 -17.35 -7.48 -0.86
C ASP A 180 -16.58 -7.59 0.45
N LEU A 181 -16.35 -6.43 1.06
CA LEU A 181 -16.18 -6.33 2.49
C LEU A 181 -17.15 -5.27 2.99
N GLU A 182 -18.10 -5.70 3.80
CA GLU A 182 -19.17 -4.85 4.31
C GLU A 182 -19.24 -4.87 5.84
N ILE A 183 -19.44 -3.67 6.40
CA ILE A 183 -19.52 -3.42 7.84
C ILE A 183 -20.84 -2.70 8.13
N LEU A 184 -21.74 -3.41 8.80
CA LEU A 184 -23.04 -2.89 9.21
C LEU A 184 -22.94 -2.20 10.56
N THR A 185 -23.22 -0.90 10.58
CA THR A 185 -23.26 -0.10 11.82
C THR A 185 -24.38 -0.50 12.77
N SER A 186 -25.40 -1.21 12.30
CA SER A 186 -26.47 -1.83 13.08
C SER A 186 -26.06 -3.16 13.72
N GLY A 187 -25.06 -3.84 13.16
CA GLY A 187 -24.57 -5.13 13.62
C GLY A 187 -23.61 -5.06 14.81
N PRO A 188 -23.21 -6.21 15.37
CA PRO A 188 -22.22 -6.24 16.43
C PRO A 188 -20.86 -5.69 15.96
N THR A 189 -20.19 -4.92 16.81
CA THR A 189 -18.92 -4.23 16.46
C THR A 189 -17.75 -5.14 16.06
N ASN A 190 -17.90 -6.46 16.21
CA ASN A 190 -16.93 -7.48 15.85
C ASN A 190 -17.37 -8.38 14.68
N ILE A 191 -18.54 -8.16 14.08
CA ILE A 191 -18.96 -8.90 12.87
C ILE A 191 -18.55 -8.11 11.62
N LEU A 192 -18.00 -8.82 10.64
CA LEU A 192 -17.75 -8.33 9.28
C LEU A 192 -18.35 -9.33 8.29
N HIS A 193 -18.88 -8.81 7.18
CA HIS A 193 -19.51 -9.59 6.13
C HIS A 193 -18.65 -9.59 4.87
N TYR A 194 -18.64 -10.72 4.18
CA TYR A 194 -17.93 -10.95 2.92
C TYR A 194 -18.85 -11.69 1.97
N THR A 195 -18.94 -11.23 0.72
CA THR A 195 -19.86 -11.75 -0.30
C THR A 195 -19.14 -11.81 -1.65
N THR A 196 -19.62 -12.64 -2.55
CA THR A 196 -19.31 -12.62 -3.98
C THR A 196 -20.61 -12.69 -4.78
N HIS A 197 -20.74 -11.85 -5.80
CA HIS A 197 -21.83 -11.96 -6.77
C HIS A 197 -21.30 -12.36 -8.16
N PRO A 198 -22.07 -13.16 -8.93
CA PRO A 198 -23.38 -13.72 -8.58
C PRO A 198 -23.27 -14.83 -7.51
N GLU A 199 -24.33 -14.99 -6.71
CA GLU A 199 -24.53 -16.21 -5.92
C GLU A 199 -25.06 -17.29 -6.88
N GLU A 200 -24.48 -18.50 -6.89
CA GLU A 200 -24.98 -19.58 -7.76
C GLU A 200 -26.37 -20.08 -7.33
N GLU A 201 -27.24 -20.40 -8.30
CA GLU A 201 -28.61 -20.89 -8.02
C GLU A 201 -28.64 -22.31 -7.40
N ASP A 202 -27.56 -23.09 -7.51
CA ASP A 202 -27.42 -24.40 -6.86
C ASP A 202 -26.78 -24.23 -5.46
N HIS A 203 -27.64 -24.18 -4.45
CA HIS A 203 -27.44 -23.85 -3.02
C HIS A 203 -26.42 -24.70 -2.18
N ASP A 204 -25.36 -25.27 -2.77
CA ASP A 204 -24.38 -26.11 -2.04
C ASP A 204 -23.16 -25.33 -1.49
N ASN A 205 -22.90 -24.09 -1.95
CA ASN A 205 -21.91 -23.19 -1.37
C ASN A 205 -22.50 -21.77 -1.21
N ASP A 206 -22.72 -21.31 0.02
CA ASP A 206 -23.15 -19.93 0.28
C ASP A 206 -22.14 -18.93 -0.32
N GLY A 207 -22.59 -18.08 -1.24
CA GLY A 207 -21.79 -16.99 -1.85
C GLY A 207 -21.46 -15.85 -0.88
N SER A 208 -21.67 -16.05 0.43
CA SER A 208 -21.31 -15.11 1.49
C SER A 208 -20.87 -15.85 2.75
N PHE A 209 -20.02 -15.20 3.54
CA PHE A 209 -19.74 -15.62 4.92
C PHE A 209 -19.51 -14.41 5.83
N SER A 210 -19.71 -14.62 7.12
CA SER A 210 -19.43 -13.61 8.15
C SER A 210 -18.40 -14.12 9.13
N ILE A 211 -17.57 -13.22 9.66
CA ILE A 211 -16.62 -13.57 10.73
C ILE A 211 -16.93 -12.85 12.02
N GLU A 212 -16.62 -13.52 13.12
CA GLU A 212 -16.45 -12.88 14.41
C GLU A 212 -14.97 -12.53 14.66
N ALA A 213 -14.67 -11.24 14.64
CA ALA A 213 -13.37 -10.71 15.00
C ALA A 213 -13.15 -10.77 16.52
N THR A 214 -11.90 -10.99 16.93
CA THR A 214 -11.50 -10.86 18.35
C THR A 214 -11.80 -9.45 18.88
N ASP A 215 -11.83 -9.24 20.21
CA ASP A 215 -12.07 -7.91 20.82
C ASP A 215 -11.20 -6.77 20.26
N ARG A 216 -9.96 -7.07 19.84
CA ARG A 216 -9.04 -6.09 19.23
C ARG A 216 -9.34 -5.82 17.75
N GLY A 217 -10.05 -6.73 17.09
CA GLY A 217 -10.47 -6.67 15.69
C GLY A 217 -11.81 -5.97 15.43
N LYS A 218 -12.44 -5.40 16.46
CA LYS A 218 -13.70 -4.63 16.32
C LYS A 218 -13.55 -3.49 15.31
N TRP A 219 -14.46 -3.38 14.34
CA TRP A 219 -14.38 -2.39 13.26
C TRP A 219 -14.51 -0.94 13.72
N THR A 220 -14.91 -0.69 14.97
CA THR A 220 -14.87 0.64 15.62
C THR A 220 -13.45 1.11 15.97
N ASN A 221 -12.51 0.17 16.11
CA ASN A 221 -11.09 0.46 16.19
C ASN A 221 -10.47 0.45 14.79
N TRP A 222 -9.30 1.06 14.63
CA TRP A 222 -8.58 0.98 13.37
C TRP A 222 -8.05 -0.44 13.08
N GLN A 223 -8.49 -1.03 11.97
CA GLN A 223 -8.12 -2.37 11.51
C GLN A 223 -7.40 -2.33 10.17
N ASP A 224 -6.48 -3.27 9.93
CA ASP A 224 -5.86 -3.47 8.61
C ASP A 224 -6.62 -4.55 7.82
N HIS A 225 -7.21 -4.17 6.69
CA HIS A 225 -8.00 -5.02 5.80
C HIS A 225 -7.21 -5.39 4.55
N ARG A 226 -7.44 -6.60 4.02
CA ARG A 226 -6.99 -7.02 2.69
C ARG A 226 -8.05 -7.90 2.03
N LEU A 227 -8.28 -7.62 0.75
CA LEU A 227 -9.13 -8.38 -0.16
C LEU A 227 -8.25 -8.70 -1.37
N ASP A 228 -8.04 -9.99 -1.65
CA ASP A 228 -7.39 -10.45 -2.87
C ASP A 228 -8.48 -11.06 -3.77
N TRP A 229 -9.00 -10.25 -4.69
CA TRP A 229 -9.92 -10.67 -5.74
C TRP A 229 -9.10 -11.19 -6.91
N THR A 230 -9.15 -12.51 -7.11
CA THR A 230 -8.26 -13.25 -7.98
C THR A 230 -9.00 -14.40 -8.63
N GLN A 231 -8.56 -14.93 -9.77
CA GLN A 231 -9.25 -16.10 -10.36
C GLN A 231 -8.75 -17.41 -9.73
N PRO A 232 -9.63 -18.36 -9.37
CA PRO A 232 -11.10 -18.34 -9.43
C PRO A 232 -11.74 -18.09 -8.05
N LYS A 233 -11.18 -17.21 -7.21
CA LYS A 233 -11.66 -16.96 -5.85
C LYS A 233 -11.21 -15.62 -5.23
N THR A 234 -12.08 -15.04 -4.42
CA THR A 234 -11.71 -13.93 -3.53
C THR A 234 -11.25 -14.47 -2.18
N THR A 235 -10.18 -13.89 -1.62
CA THR A 235 -9.66 -14.24 -0.29
C THR A 235 -9.59 -13.00 0.61
N TRP A 236 -10.15 -13.08 1.81
CA TRP A 236 -10.17 -11.95 2.76
C TRP A 236 -9.29 -12.16 3.97
N TYR A 237 -8.69 -11.06 4.41
CA TYR A 237 -7.86 -10.99 5.60
C TYR A 237 -8.27 -9.78 6.44
N LEU A 238 -8.53 -10.02 7.73
CA LEU A 238 -8.65 -8.96 8.75
C LEU A 238 -7.45 -9.09 9.68
N ASN A 239 -6.68 -8.02 9.79
CA ASN A 239 -5.41 -8.02 10.48
C ASN A 239 -4.56 -9.24 10.10
N GLY A 240 -4.39 -9.45 8.77
CA GLY A 240 -3.44 -10.40 8.17
C GLY A 240 -3.65 -11.88 8.47
N LYS A 241 -4.63 -12.20 9.33
CA LYS A 241 -5.21 -13.53 9.43
C LYS A 241 -6.15 -13.70 8.23
N MET A 242 -5.90 -14.72 7.41
CA MET A 242 -6.87 -15.17 6.41
C MET A 242 -8.12 -15.65 7.14
N ASN A 243 -9.28 -15.23 6.67
CA ASN A 243 -10.56 -15.43 7.34
C ASN A 243 -11.52 -16.33 6.58
N GLY A 244 -11.41 -16.36 5.26
CA GLY A 244 -12.14 -17.25 4.38
C GLY A 244 -11.83 -16.90 2.93
N GLU A 245 -12.34 -17.75 2.05
CA GLU A 245 -12.30 -17.60 0.60
C GLU A 245 -13.63 -18.03 0.02
N LEU A 246 -14.06 -17.38 -1.06
CA LEU A 246 -15.27 -17.70 -1.81
C LEU A 246 -14.89 -17.89 -3.28
N ALA A 247 -15.50 -18.90 -3.92
CA ALA A 247 -15.31 -19.16 -5.33
C ALA A 247 -15.90 -18.03 -6.19
N HIS A 248 -15.32 -17.82 -7.36
CA HIS A 248 -15.69 -16.75 -8.29
C HIS A 248 -15.32 -17.21 -9.71
N GLU A 249 -16.09 -18.16 -10.25
CA GLU A 249 -15.79 -18.76 -11.56
C GLU A 249 -15.90 -17.72 -12.71
N ASP A 250 -16.75 -16.70 -12.51
CA ASP A 250 -16.97 -15.57 -13.42
C ASP A 250 -16.08 -14.34 -13.16
N ALA A 251 -15.03 -14.42 -12.31
CA ALA A 251 -14.06 -13.33 -12.11
C ALA A 251 -13.20 -12.98 -13.34
N GLN A 252 -13.61 -13.40 -14.54
CA GLN A 252 -13.06 -13.02 -15.84
C GLN A 252 -13.58 -11.67 -16.34
N PHE A 253 -14.73 -11.21 -15.85
CA PHE A 253 -15.25 -9.90 -16.17
C PHE A 253 -14.46 -8.81 -15.43
N PRO A 254 -13.99 -7.75 -16.12
CA PRO A 254 -13.28 -6.67 -15.46
C PRO A 254 -14.15 -5.97 -14.41
N SER A 255 -13.55 -5.30 -13.42
CA SER A 255 -14.26 -4.60 -12.34
C SER A 255 -13.59 -3.30 -11.93
N SER A 256 -14.40 -2.39 -11.37
CA SER A 256 -13.94 -1.21 -10.63
C SER A 256 -13.52 -1.59 -9.21
N LEU A 257 -12.80 -0.70 -8.53
CA LEU A 257 -12.62 -0.70 -7.08
C LEU A 257 -13.46 0.43 -6.47
N ILE A 258 -14.28 0.09 -5.48
CA ILE A 258 -15.23 1.03 -4.88
C ILE A 258 -15.02 1.09 -3.36
N PHE A 259 -15.05 2.31 -2.82
CA PHE A 259 -15.24 2.56 -1.39
C PHE A 259 -16.47 3.44 -1.20
N ASN A 260 -17.43 2.99 -0.40
CA ASN A 260 -18.64 3.78 -0.13
C ASN A 260 -19.06 3.76 1.35
N MET A 261 -19.93 4.70 1.69
CA MET A 261 -20.62 4.76 2.98
C MET A 261 -22.07 5.16 2.68
N TRP A 262 -23.00 4.25 2.89
CA TRP A 262 -24.37 4.36 2.37
C TRP A 262 -25.44 3.86 3.33
N SER A 263 -26.69 4.15 2.98
CA SER A 263 -27.89 3.65 3.64
C SER A 263 -29.09 3.90 2.71
N THR A 264 -30.04 2.98 2.63
CA THR A 264 -31.36 3.24 2.03
C THR A 264 -32.30 3.98 2.98
N GLY A 265 -31.89 4.17 4.24
CA GLY A 265 -32.72 4.78 5.28
C GLY A 265 -33.99 3.99 5.61
N SER A 266 -34.03 2.71 5.23
CA SER A 266 -35.15 1.79 5.42
C SER A 266 -34.87 0.81 6.57
N SER A 267 -35.69 -0.24 6.73
CA SER A 267 -35.41 -1.35 7.67
C SER A 267 -34.74 -2.55 6.96
N GLY A 268 -33.92 -2.27 5.94
CA GLY A 268 -33.12 -3.26 5.23
C GLY A 268 -31.97 -3.81 6.08
N TRP A 269 -31.08 -4.54 5.41
CA TRP A 269 -29.95 -5.24 6.02
C TRP A 269 -29.02 -4.31 6.82
N GLU A 270 -28.80 -3.07 6.35
CA GLU A 270 -28.02 -2.05 7.04
C GLU A 270 -28.73 -1.46 8.27
N GLY A 271 -30.04 -1.65 8.38
CA GLY A 271 -30.90 -1.09 9.42
C GLY A 271 -31.29 0.38 9.21
N THR A 272 -32.16 0.90 10.08
CA THR A 272 -32.71 2.25 9.90
C THR A 272 -31.89 3.34 10.56
N MET A 273 -31.31 4.24 9.76
CA MET A 273 -30.67 5.46 10.29
C MET A 273 -31.73 6.46 10.79
N PRO A 274 -31.66 6.95 12.04
CA PRO A 274 -32.57 7.96 12.56
C PRO A 274 -32.40 9.31 11.82
N VAL A 275 -33.47 10.10 11.72
CA VAL A 275 -33.41 11.43 11.10
C VAL A 275 -32.48 12.35 11.90
N GLY A 276 -31.51 12.96 11.21
CA GLY A 276 -30.41 13.71 11.81
C GLY A 276 -29.18 12.86 12.18
N GLY A 277 -29.26 11.53 12.03
CA GLY A 277 -28.14 10.62 12.24
C GLY A 277 -27.06 10.75 11.17
N SER A 278 -25.85 10.30 11.50
CA SER A 278 -24.71 10.20 10.58
C SER A 278 -23.80 9.04 10.97
N ALA A 279 -23.20 8.41 9.97
CA ALA A 279 -22.19 7.38 10.16
C ALA A 279 -21.00 7.61 9.21
N TYR A 280 -19.84 7.10 9.60
CA TYR A 280 -18.55 7.46 9.07
C TYR A 280 -17.67 6.22 8.87
N PHE A 281 -17.05 6.14 7.71
CA PHE A 281 -16.00 5.18 7.36
C PHE A 281 -14.70 5.96 7.16
N ASP A 282 -13.78 5.84 8.11
CA ASP A 282 -12.50 6.53 8.07
C ASP A 282 -11.43 5.61 7.46
N LEU A 283 -10.57 6.17 6.59
CA LEU A 283 -9.52 5.49 5.83
C LEU A 283 -8.17 6.19 6.07
N GLN A 284 -7.17 5.46 6.58
CA GLN A 284 -5.92 6.06 7.05
C GLN A 284 -4.79 6.01 6.01
N TYR A 285 -4.54 4.89 5.33
CA TYR A 285 -3.46 4.75 4.33
C TYR A 285 -3.44 3.39 3.62
N LEU A 286 -2.59 3.33 2.60
CA LEU A 286 -1.73 2.21 2.18
C LEU A 286 -0.30 2.82 1.96
N LEU A 287 0.82 2.47 2.62
CA LEU A 287 1.18 1.36 3.54
C LEU A 287 2.34 1.75 4.54
N TYR A 288 3.50 1.05 4.59
CA TYR A 288 4.35 0.94 5.82
C TYR A 288 5.81 0.40 5.64
N ALA A 289 6.61 0.44 6.73
CA ALA A 289 7.96 -0.16 6.83
C ALA A 289 8.02 -1.57 7.45
N ASN A 290 7.06 -1.93 8.31
CA ASN A 290 6.86 -3.28 8.88
C ASN A 290 6.44 -4.36 7.84
N GLU A 291 6.46 -3.99 6.57
CA GLU A 291 6.01 -4.77 5.41
C GLU A 291 7.20 -5.21 4.55
N PHE A 292 8.41 -4.72 4.87
CA PHE A 292 9.67 -5.18 4.30
C PHE A 292 10.31 -6.20 5.25
N ASN A 293 10.71 -7.35 4.70
CA ASN A 293 11.48 -8.35 5.43
C ASN A 293 12.98 -8.00 5.36
N THR A 294 13.39 -6.95 6.07
CA THR A 294 14.76 -6.41 6.02
C THR A 294 15.79 -7.48 6.41
N ARG A 295 16.69 -7.79 5.46
CA ARG A 295 17.76 -8.79 5.62
C ARG A 295 19.08 -8.20 6.09
N GLY A 296 19.37 -6.95 5.74
CA GLY A 296 20.51 -6.21 6.25
C GLY A 296 20.35 -4.71 6.05
N THR A 297 21.03 -3.92 6.88
CA THR A 297 21.24 -2.48 6.66
C THR A 297 22.73 -2.22 6.80
N ILE A 298 23.42 -2.01 5.68
CA ILE A 298 24.88 -1.99 5.62
C ILE A 298 25.36 -0.56 5.34
N ALA A 299 26.23 -0.03 6.21
CA ALA A 299 26.91 1.24 5.96
C ALA A 299 28.01 1.03 4.90
N THR A 300 28.05 1.85 3.86
CA THR A 300 28.97 1.68 2.72
C THR A 300 29.59 3.02 2.33
N THR A 301 30.79 3.01 1.75
CA THR A 301 31.45 4.22 1.21
C THR A 301 30.73 4.74 -0.04
N SER A 302 31.01 5.97 -0.43
CA SER A 302 30.63 6.55 -1.74
C SER A 302 31.65 7.59 -2.18
N ILE A 303 31.46 8.21 -3.35
CA ILE A 303 32.28 9.33 -3.83
C ILE A 303 32.25 10.53 -2.87
N TRP A 304 31.20 10.64 -2.04
CA TRP A 304 31.03 11.66 -0.99
C TRP A 304 31.62 11.24 0.36
N LEU A 305 31.89 9.95 0.56
CA LEU A 305 32.48 9.39 1.79
C LEU A 305 33.36 8.18 1.43
N GLN A 306 34.58 8.46 0.97
CA GLN A 306 35.41 7.48 0.24
C GLN A 306 36.19 6.51 1.15
N SER A 307 36.42 6.87 2.42
CA SER A 307 37.36 6.17 3.31
C SER A 307 36.77 5.73 4.66
N GLN A 308 35.46 5.89 4.84
CA GLN A 308 34.78 5.68 6.12
C GLN A 308 33.37 5.11 5.94
N THR A 309 32.88 4.43 6.98
CA THR A 309 31.53 3.90 7.11
C THR A 309 31.02 4.19 8.52
N TYR A 310 29.73 4.48 8.67
CA TYR A 310 29.11 4.84 9.95
C TYR A 310 27.95 3.89 10.32
N SER A 311 28.26 2.61 10.52
CA SER A 311 27.27 1.61 10.98
C SER A 311 26.66 1.97 12.34
N GLU A 312 27.42 2.64 13.20
CA GLU A 312 27.03 3.20 14.48
C GLU A 312 25.93 4.26 14.36
N ALA A 313 25.86 5.02 13.26
CA ALA A 313 24.75 5.95 13.02
C ALA A 313 23.44 5.18 12.75
N ILE A 314 23.52 4.07 12.01
CA ILE A 314 22.38 3.16 11.80
C ILE A 314 21.95 2.55 13.15
N LEU A 315 22.91 2.13 13.99
CA LEU A 315 22.61 1.61 15.32
C LEU A 315 21.95 2.67 16.22
N SER A 316 22.42 3.92 16.18
CA SER A 316 21.83 5.05 16.92
C SER A 316 20.40 5.38 16.47
N ILE A 317 20.13 5.31 15.15
CA ILE A 317 18.75 5.44 14.63
C ILE A 317 17.89 4.27 15.12
N LEU A 318 18.44 3.05 15.19
CA LEU A 318 17.73 1.89 15.74
C LEU A 318 17.55 1.95 17.26
N ASP A 319 18.37 2.69 18.00
CA ASP A 319 18.12 3.05 19.41
C ASP A 319 16.94 4.02 19.52
N THR A 320 16.91 5.10 18.73
CA THR A 320 15.79 6.05 18.70
C THR A 320 14.47 5.38 18.30
N TYR A 321 14.50 4.53 17.27
CA TYR A 321 13.40 3.63 16.90
C TYR A 321 12.97 2.73 18.06
N GLY A 322 13.89 2.33 18.95
CA GLY A 322 13.60 1.57 20.16
C GLY A 322 12.76 2.33 21.19
N HIS A 323 12.94 3.64 21.34
CA HIS A 323 12.11 4.46 22.23
C HIS A 323 10.66 4.57 21.73
N VAL A 324 10.45 4.58 20.42
CA VAL A 324 9.11 4.59 19.80
C VAL A 324 8.57 3.20 19.46
N PHE A 325 9.35 2.13 19.61
CA PHE A 325 9.02 0.77 19.16
C PHE A 325 7.68 0.25 19.70
N ASP A 326 7.43 0.39 21.00
CA ASP A 326 6.19 -0.06 21.61
C ASP A 326 5.01 0.86 21.20
N ASN A 327 5.27 2.15 20.95
CA ASN A 327 4.25 3.05 20.40
C ASN A 327 3.89 2.66 18.96
N LEU A 328 4.87 2.40 18.09
CA LEU A 328 4.64 1.89 16.73
C LEU A 328 3.84 0.58 16.76
N ASN A 329 4.14 -0.33 17.70
CA ASN A 329 3.42 -1.60 17.86
C ASN A 329 2.06 -1.51 18.59
N LYS A 330 1.69 -0.36 19.17
CA LYS A 330 0.30 -0.08 19.56
C LYS A 330 -0.59 0.13 18.33
N TYR A 331 -0.01 0.62 17.23
CA TYR A 331 -0.73 0.98 16.01
C TYR A 331 -0.53 -0.01 14.84
N SER A 332 0.53 -0.82 14.81
CA SER A 332 0.67 -1.91 13.83
C SER A 332 -0.04 -3.20 14.26
N ALA A 333 -0.75 -3.86 13.34
CA ALA A 333 -1.41 -5.13 13.61
C ALA A 333 -0.42 -6.31 13.81
N VAL A 334 -0.91 -7.40 14.42
CA VAL A 334 -0.08 -8.42 15.11
C VAL A 334 0.92 -9.18 14.21
N TYR A 335 0.59 -9.36 12.94
CA TYR A 335 1.33 -10.11 11.91
C TYR A 335 2.30 -9.23 11.12
N CYS A 336 1.97 -7.94 10.96
CA CYS A 336 2.82 -6.91 10.37
C CYS A 336 3.39 -6.02 11.48
N ARG A 337 3.76 -6.62 12.61
CA ARG A 337 4.43 -5.88 13.69
C ARG A 337 5.80 -5.41 13.24
N TYR A 338 6.11 -4.19 13.65
CA TYR A 338 7.46 -3.66 13.60
C TYR A 338 8.40 -4.62 14.35
N GLY A 339 9.53 -4.99 13.74
CA GLY A 339 10.50 -5.92 14.33
C GLY A 339 11.22 -5.33 15.54
N LYS A 340 11.57 -6.13 16.55
CA LYS A 340 12.26 -5.61 17.75
C LYS A 340 13.55 -4.91 17.33
N PRO A 341 13.95 -3.76 17.93
CA PRO A 341 15.17 -3.04 17.56
C PRO A 341 16.40 -3.95 17.56
N LYS A 342 16.50 -4.84 18.56
CA LYS A 342 17.55 -5.87 18.65
C LYS A 342 17.64 -6.77 17.40
N GLN A 343 16.52 -7.12 16.76
CA GLN A 343 16.51 -7.95 15.55
C GLN A 343 17.08 -7.20 14.34
N PHE A 344 16.80 -5.91 14.22
CA PHE A 344 17.40 -5.07 13.17
C PHE A 344 18.88 -4.78 13.44
N LYS A 345 19.25 -4.50 14.70
CA LYS A 345 20.66 -4.28 15.09
C LYS A 345 21.57 -5.48 14.83
N LEU A 346 21.07 -6.71 15.00
CA LEU A 346 21.76 -7.95 14.61
C LEU A 346 21.99 -8.09 13.09
N ARG A 347 21.39 -7.19 12.29
CA ARG A 347 21.47 -7.13 10.83
C ARG A 347 22.01 -5.77 10.34
N VAL A 348 22.74 -5.07 11.21
CA VAL A 348 23.56 -3.91 10.84
C VAL A 348 25.02 -4.34 10.74
N ALA A 349 25.72 -3.90 9.71
CA ALA A 349 27.14 -4.18 9.53
C ALA A 349 27.85 -3.07 8.74
N SER A 350 29.18 -3.04 8.81
CA SER A 350 30.02 -2.18 7.97
C SER A 350 30.40 -2.90 6.67
N GLY A 351 30.07 -2.28 5.54
CA GLY A 351 30.71 -2.52 4.25
C GLY A 351 32.22 -2.24 4.29
N SER A 352 32.86 -2.34 3.13
CA SER A 352 34.26 -1.96 2.99
C SER A 352 34.45 -0.47 3.29
N LYS A 353 35.55 -0.12 3.97
CA LYS A 353 35.96 1.25 4.29
C LYS A 353 36.82 1.90 3.19
N VAL A 354 37.08 1.20 2.08
CA VAL A 354 37.81 1.75 0.93
C VAL A 354 36.90 1.90 -0.28
N TYR A 355 37.04 3.02 -0.98
CA TYR A 355 36.24 3.37 -2.14
C TYR A 355 36.33 2.34 -3.27
N GLY A 356 35.16 1.97 -3.80
CA GLY A 356 35.08 1.32 -5.10
C GLY A 356 35.81 -0.02 -5.21
N LYS A 357 36.41 -0.27 -6.37
CA LYS A 357 37.07 -1.54 -6.74
C LYS A 357 38.27 -1.90 -5.87
N VAL A 358 38.83 -0.95 -5.10
CA VAL A 358 39.88 -1.25 -4.11
C VAL A 358 39.39 -2.30 -3.11
N ALA A 359 38.10 -2.28 -2.76
CA ALA A 359 37.49 -3.28 -1.87
C ALA A 359 37.58 -4.73 -2.39
N LEU A 360 37.80 -4.97 -3.69
CA LEU A 360 37.92 -6.33 -4.25
C LEU A 360 39.28 -7.00 -3.91
N GLY A 361 40.28 -6.21 -3.52
CA GLY A 361 41.58 -6.71 -3.04
C GLY A 361 41.66 -6.86 -1.52
N GLU A 362 40.70 -6.31 -0.79
CA GLU A 362 40.66 -6.31 0.68
C GLU A 362 40.08 -7.61 1.27
N ALA A 363 40.30 -7.80 2.57
CA ALA A 363 39.59 -8.82 3.33
C ALA A 363 38.06 -8.60 3.29
N LEU A 364 37.30 -9.69 3.39
CA LEU A 364 35.83 -9.66 3.35
C LEU A 364 35.29 -8.79 4.49
N SER A 365 34.50 -7.77 4.18
CA SER A 365 33.89 -6.91 5.20
C SER A 365 32.70 -7.61 5.89
N ASP A 366 32.37 -7.22 7.12
CA ASP A 366 31.21 -7.74 7.85
C ASP A 366 29.89 -7.54 7.08
N GLY A 367 29.76 -6.40 6.40
CA GLY A 367 28.65 -6.07 5.52
C GLY A 367 28.57 -6.98 4.29
N THR A 368 29.71 -7.27 3.67
CA THR A 368 29.77 -8.24 2.56
C THR A 368 29.48 -9.66 3.04
N ALA A 369 29.95 -10.06 4.22
CA ALA A 369 29.60 -11.33 4.85
C ALA A 369 28.08 -11.43 5.15
N LEU A 370 27.49 -10.37 5.72
CA LEU A 370 26.05 -10.27 5.98
C LEU A 370 25.22 -10.32 4.69
N LEU A 371 25.69 -9.68 3.61
CA LEU A 371 25.03 -9.70 2.31
C LEU A 371 25.05 -11.12 1.69
N ILE A 372 26.20 -11.80 1.75
CA ILE A 372 26.33 -13.20 1.31
C ILE A 372 25.43 -14.12 2.14
N ALA A 373 25.41 -13.95 3.47
CA ALA A 373 24.53 -14.72 4.36
C ALA A 373 23.06 -14.47 4.02
N SER A 374 22.64 -13.20 3.88
CA SER A 374 21.29 -12.79 3.49
C SER A 374 20.85 -13.38 2.15
N LEU A 375 21.77 -13.49 1.19
CA LEU A 375 21.50 -14.12 -0.11
C LEU A 375 21.29 -15.64 0.03
N LYS A 376 21.98 -16.29 0.98
CA LYS A 376 21.84 -17.73 1.29
C LYS A 376 20.65 -18.07 2.21
N GLU A 377 20.15 -17.12 3.02
CA GLU A 377 19.04 -17.33 3.98
C GLU A 377 17.68 -17.73 3.34
N SER A 378 17.52 -17.59 2.03
CA SER A 378 16.26 -17.86 1.32
C SER A 378 16.56 -18.29 -0.12
N THR A 379 15.54 -18.76 -0.84
CA THR A 379 15.56 -18.96 -2.30
C THR A 379 14.88 -17.83 -3.07
N ARG A 380 14.17 -16.91 -2.38
CA ARG A 380 13.52 -15.74 -2.99
C ARG A 380 14.54 -14.70 -3.51
N PRO A 381 14.14 -13.80 -4.41
CA PRO A 381 14.98 -12.66 -4.79
C PRO A 381 15.43 -11.84 -3.57
N LEU A 382 16.64 -11.30 -3.61
CA LEU A 382 17.16 -10.37 -2.63
C LEU A 382 17.27 -8.98 -3.26
N PHE A 383 16.47 -8.04 -2.76
CA PHE A 383 16.50 -6.65 -3.20
C PHE A 383 17.59 -5.89 -2.45
N VAL A 384 18.50 -5.28 -3.21
CA VAL A 384 19.65 -4.53 -2.71
C VAL A 384 19.49 -3.07 -3.16
N SER A 385 18.87 -2.27 -2.31
CA SER A 385 18.77 -0.82 -2.48
C SER A 385 20.10 -0.17 -2.06
N VAL A 386 20.77 0.53 -2.97
CA VAL A 386 22.08 1.13 -2.72
C VAL A 386 21.99 2.65 -2.81
N TRP A 387 22.31 3.33 -1.71
CA TRP A 387 22.23 4.79 -1.58
C TRP A 387 23.61 5.48 -1.63
N GLY A 388 24.69 4.69 -1.70
CA GLY A 388 26.08 5.13 -1.83
C GLY A 388 26.79 4.38 -2.96
N GLY A 389 28.04 4.01 -2.74
CA GLY A 389 28.80 3.12 -3.64
C GLY A 389 28.35 1.66 -3.55
N THR A 390 28.62 0.88 -4.59
CA THR A 390 28.20 -0.52 -4.69
C THR A 390 29.31 -1.52 -4.31
N ASN A 391 30.46 -1.04 -3.82
CA ASN A 391 31.64 -1.84 -3.49
C ASN A 391 31.37 -3.04 -2.56
N THR A 392 30.47 -2.92 -1.59
CA THR A 392 30.07 -4.02 -0.70
C THR A 392 29.43 -5.18 -1.48
N LEU A 393 28.59 -4.86 -2.47
CA LEU A 393 28.00 -5.84 -3.39
C LEU A 393 29.05 -6.36 -4.38
N ALA A 394 29.94 -5.50 -4.86
CA ALA A 394 31.03 -5.89 -5.75
C ALA A 394 31.96 -6.93 -5.09
N GLN A 395 32.37 -6.68 -3.83
CA GLN A 395 33.18 -7.61 -3.03
C GLN A 395 32.43 -8.94 -2.77
N ALA A 396 31.10 -8.91 -2.60
CA ALA A 396 30.30 -10.12 -2.47
C ALA A 396 30.33 -10.97 -3.75
N LEU A 397 30.18 -10.33 -4.91
CA LEU A 397 30.16 -11.00 -6.21
C LEU A 397 31.53 -11.56 -6.59
N ASP A 398 32.61 -10.80 -6.39
CA ASP A 398 33.99 -11.25 -6.59
C ASP A 398 34.35 -12.44 -5.68
N TYR A 399 34.05 -12.34 -4.38
CA TYR A 399 34.28 -13.43 -3.43
C TYR A 399 33.48 -14.70 -3.79
N LEU A 400 32.21 -14.56 -4.17
CA LEU A 400 31.40 -15.71 -4.59
C LEU A 400 31.92 -16.31 -5.92
N THR A 401 32.38 -15.50 -6.87
CA THR A 401 33.02 -15.97 -8.11
C THR A 401 34.26 -16.83 -7.82
N LYS A 402 35.07 -16.44 -6.81
CA LYS A 402 36.30 -17.14 -6.43
C LYS A 402 36.09 -18.38 -5.56
N THR A 403 34.97 -18.48 -4.83
CA THR A 403 34.80 -19.48 -3.74
C THR A 403 33.63 -20.44 -3.92
N ARG A 404 32.89 -20.35 -5.01
CA ARG A 404 31.70 -21.17 -5.33
C ARG A 404 31.88 -21.86 -6.68
N SER A 405 31.11 -22.92 -6.94
CA SER A 405 31.02 -23.43 -8.31
C SER A 405 30.31 -22.43 -9.23
N VAL A 406 30.53 -22.53 -10.54
CA VAL A 406 29.85 -21.69 -11.55
C VAL A 406 28.32 -21.77 -11.38
N ASP A 407 27.78 -22.95 -11.11
CA ASP A 407 26.35 -23.17 -10.93
C ASP A 407 25.83 -22.59 -9.60
N GLU A 408 26.53 -22.78 -8.48
CA GLU A 408 26.13 -22.20 -7.18
C GLU A 408 26.15 -20.67 -7.24
N PHE A 409 27.20 -20.09 -7.85
CA PHE A 409 27.27 -18.65 -8.05
C PHE A 409 26.17 -18.14 -9.01
N SER A 410 25.89 -18.86 -10.10
CA SER A 410 24.80 -18.55 -11.04
C SER A 410 23.43 -18.55 -10.35
N ALA A 411 23.15 -19.56 -9.52
CA ALA A 411 21.90 -19.63 -8.75
C ALA A 411 21.78 -18.48 -7.73
N LEU A 412 22.87 -18.10 -7.07
CA LEU A 412 22.89 -16.98 -6.12
C LEU A 412 22.72 -15.62 -6.81
N ARG A 413 23.51 -15.32 -7.85
CA ARG A 413 23.55 -13.98 -8.48
C ARG A 413 22.28 -13.65 -9.26
N ARG A 414 21.64 -14.62 -9.92
CA ARG A 414 20.36 -14.44 -10.64
C ARG A 414 19.20 -14.02 -9.73
N ARG A 415 19.34 -14.15 -8.41
CA ARG A 415 18.34 -13.73 -7.42
C ARG A 415 18.51 -12.28 -6.94
N LEU A 416 19.63 -11.64 -7.24
CA LEU A 416 19.85 -10.24 -6.87
C LEU A 416 18.96 -9.31 -7.71
N ARG A 417 18.36 -8.32 -7.05
CA ARG A 417 17.63 -7.21 -7.68
C ARG A 417 18.24 -5.93 -7.14
N VAL A 418 19.07 -5.26 -7.95
CA VAL A 418 19.84 -4.09 -7.49
C VAL A 418 19.13 -2.83 -7.92
N HIS A 419 18.96 -1.89 -7.00
CA HIS A 419 18.49 -0.54 -7.30
C HIS A 419 19.47 0.47 -6.70
N ALA A 420 20.30 1.08 -7.54
CA ALA A 420 21.36 1.99 -7.13
C ALA A 420 21.01 3.46 -7.45
N ILE A 421 21.17 4.32 -6.45
CA ILE A 421 21.02 5.77 -6.57
C ILE A 421 22.38 6.32 -7.00
N LEU A 422 22.52 6.63 -8.30
CA LEU A 422 23.67 7.29 -8.92
C LEU A 422 25.00 6.51 -8.97
N ASP A 423 25.04 5.21 -8.64
CA ASP A 423 26.25 4.37 -8.64
C ASP A 423 27.49 5.11 -8.11
N GLN A 424 27.49 5.46 -6.82
CA GLN A 424 28.43 6.46 -6.31
C GLN A 424 29.84 5.87 -6.02
N ASP A 425 30.28 4.89 -6.79
CA ASP A 425 31.66 4.44 -6.91
C ASP A 425 31.94 3.78 -8.28
N ASP A 426 33.19 3.38 -8.54
CA ASP A 426 33.60 2.77 -9.81
C ASP A 426 33.25 1.26 -9.94
N THR A 427 32.42 0.72 -9.04
CA THR A 427 32.00 -0.69 -9.08
C THR A 427 30.64 -0.93 -9.74
N GLY A 428 29.74 0.07 -9.78
CA GLY A 428 28.40 -0.11 -10.36
C GLY A 428 28.46 -0.49 -11.85
N GLU A 429 29.30 0.22 -12.61
CA GLU A 429 29.60 -0.10 -14.01
C GLU A 429 30.28 -1.48 -14.15
N TRP A 430 31.28 -1.76 -13.31
CA TRP A 430 31.98 -3.04 -13.32
C TRP A 430 31.05 -4.24 -13.05
N ILE A 431 30.11 -4.11 -12.10
CA ILE A 431 29.08 -5.14 -11.82
C ILE A 431 28.24 -5.39 -13.07
N ARG A 432 27.76 -4.33 -13.74
CA ARG A 432 26.92 -4.47 -14.95
C ARG A 432 27.67 -5.07 -16.13
N GLN A 433 28.95 -4.75 -16.31
CA GLN A 433 29.79 -5.33 -17.36
C GLN A 433 30.16 -6.80 -17.08
N THR A 434 30.46 -7.13 -15.81
CA THR A 434 30.95 -8.46 -15.41
C THR A 434 29.83 -9.47 -15.18
N PHE A 435 28.66 -9.01 -14.72
CA PHE A 435 27.51 -9.84 -14.35
C PHE A 435 26.20 -9.29 -14.99
N PRO A 436 26.10 -9.25 -16.33
CA PRO A 436 25.01 -8.58 -17.04
C PRO A 436 23.61 -9.21 -16.86
N ASP A 437 23.51 -10.40 -16.26
CA ASP A 437 22.26 -11.06 -15.87
C ASP A 437 21.79 -10.74 -14.44
N ILE A 438 22.53 -9.89 -13.70
CA ILE A 438 21.99 -9.23 -12.51
C ILE A 438 21.03 -8.14 -12.97
N TYR A 439 19.75 -8.27 -12.60
CA TYR A 439 18.76 -7.23 -12.82
C TYR A 439 19.14 -5.98 -12.00
N TYR A 440 19.53 -4.92 -12.71
CA TYR A 440 20.18 -3.74 -12.14
C TYR A 440 19.51 -2.46 -12.67
N ILE A 441 18.76 -1.78 -11.80
CA ILE A 441 18.27 -0.43 -12.07
C ILE A 441 19.28 0.55 -11.48
N PHE A 442 19.79 1.47 -12.29
CA PHE A 442 20.53 2.62 -11.79
C PHE A 442 19.84 3.90 -12.23
N SER A 443 19.60 4.83 -11.30
CA SER A 443 19.12 6.16 -11.65
C SER A 443 20.32 7.00 -12.09
N ASN A 444 20.28 7.53 -13.32
CA ASN A 444 21.34 8.41 -13.86
C ASN A 444 20.86 9.87 -13.90
N HIS A 445 21.80 10.80 -13.83
CA HIS A 445 21.57 12.25 -13.79
C HIS A 445 22.44 13.05 -14.79
N ALA A 446 22.80 12.43 -15.93
CA ALA A 446 23.51 13.07 -17.04
C ALA A 446 24.71 13.92 -16.59
N TRP A 447 25.75 13.29 -16.03
CA TRP A 447 26.98 13.95 -15.53
C TRP A 447 26.75 14.99 -14.42
N ALA A 448 26.20 14.55 -13.29
CA ALA A 448 25.98 15.37 -12.09
C ALA A 448 25.00 16.55 -12.27
N ILE A 449 24.12 16.51 -13.27
CA ILE A 449 22.96 17.41 -13.38
C ILE A 449 21.89 16.92 -12.41
N TYR A 450 22.18 17.11 -11.11
CA TYR A 450 21.33 16.73 -9.99
C TYR A 450 19.83 17.06 -10.16
N PRO A 451 19.43 18.25 -10.67
CA PRO A 451 18.02 18.59 -10.87
C PRO A 451 17.24 17.64 -11.79
N ASN A 452 17.92 16.91 -12.67
CA ASN A 452 17.30 15.94 -13.59
C ASN A 452 17.18 14.52 -12.99
N ALA A 453 17.70 14.29 -11.77
CA ALA A 453 17.67 12.97 -11.15
C ALA A 453 16.28 12.67 -10.58
N ALA A 454 15.72 11.49 -10.91
CA ALA A 454 14.38 11.09 -10.48
C ALA A 454 14.17 11.07 -8.94
N TRP A 455 15.26 11.01 -8.17
CA TRP A 455 15.20 10.97 -6.70
C TRP A 455 15.02 12.35 -6.04
N GLN A 456 15.25 13.48 -6.72
CA GLN A 456 15.18 14.82 -6.10
C GLN A 456 13.80 15.12 -5.49
N GLY A 457 12.73 14.69 -6.19
CA GLY A 457 11.34 14.87 -5.75
C GLY A 457 11.00 14.19 -4.42
N MET A 458 11.86 13.28 -3.93
CA MET A 458 11.65 12.57 -2.66
C MET A 458 12.04 13.37 -1.41
N GLY A 459 12.85 14.42 -1.51
CA GLY A 459 13.36 15.08 -0.28
C GLY A 459 14.08 16.42 -0.41
N CYS A 460 14.27 16.98 -1.62
CA CYS A 460 15.02 18.23 -1.78
C CYS A 460 14.10 19.44 -2.01
N SER A 461 14.08 20.39 -1.08
CA SER A 461 13.34 21.64 -1.24
C SER A 461 13.95 22.54 -2.32
N GLY A 462 13.11 23.27 -3.05
CA GLY A 462 13.52 24.20 -4.10
C GLY A 462 13.70 23.56 -5.48
N ILE A 463 13.43 22.27 -5.64
CA ILE A 463 13.60 21.54 -6.91
C ILE A 463 12.24 21.28 -7.58
N VAL A 464 12.23 21.35 -8.92
CA VAL A 464 11.05 21.04 -9.74
C VAL A 464 10.60 19.59 -9.47
N GLY A 465 9.33 19.41 -9.11
CA GLY A 465 8.74 18.10 -8.77
C GLY A 465 8.73 17.76 -7.26
N ALA A 466 9.48 18.48 -6.41
CA ALA A 466 9.40 18.30 -4.97
C ALA A 466 8.22 19.06 -4.35
N ASN A 467 7.50 18.45 -3.40
CA ASN A 467 6.44 19.15 -2.66
C ASN A 467 7.04 20.00 -1.52
N ASN A 468 7.47 21.21 -1.87
CA ASN A 468 8.09 22.17 -0.96
C ASN A 468 7.30 22.48 0.33
N SER A 469 5.98 22.22 0.36
CA SER A 469 5.16 22.38 1.58
C SER A 469 5.40 21.31 2.66
N ILE A 470 6.09 20.20 2.36
CA ILE A 470 6.34 19.09 3.30
C ILE A 470 7.80 18.59 3.32
N VAL A 471 8.70 19.16 2.49
CA VAL A 471 10.14 18.84 2.49
C VAL A 471 11.02 20.00 2.98
N GLY A 472 10.40 21.11 3.41
CA GLY A 472 11.10 22.26 3.97
C GLY A 472 11.46 22.07 5.44
N ALA A 473 12.51 22.76 5.89
CA ALA A 473 13.05 22.66 7.26
C ALA A 473 11.99 22.92 8.34
N ASP A 474 11.18 23.98 8.20
CA ASP A 474 10.13 24.32 9.18
C ASP A 474 9.06 23.23 9.31
N TRP A 475 8.71 22.57 8.20
CA TRP A 475 7.75 21.46 8.22
C TRP A 475 8.35 20.24 8.91
N LEU A 476 9.61 19.90 8.61
CA LEU A 476 10.33 18.81 9.27
C LEU A 476 10.47 19.08 10.78
N ALA A 477 10.79 20.33 11.17
CA ALA A 477 10.88 20.75 12.56
C ALA A 477 9.54 20.55 13.30
N ALA A 478 8.43 21.01 12.70
CA ALA A 478 7.11 20.96 13.34
C ALA A 478 6.43 19.57 13.31
N ASN A 479 6.71 18.73 12.31
CA ASN A 479 5.94 17.50 12.04
C ASN A 479 6.76 16.19 12.17
N ILE A 480 8.09 16.26 12.22
CA ILE A 480 8.97 15.07 12.30
C ILE A 480 9.93 15.19 13.50
N GLN A 481 10.72 16.25 13.58
CA GLN A 481 11.77 16.43 14.60
C GLN A 481 11.20 16.77 16.00
N SER A 482 9.96 17.26 16.06
CA SER A 482 9.21 17.51 17.30
C SER A 482 8.67 16.23 17.97
N PHE A 483 8.74 15.07 17.31
CA PHE A 483 8.16 13.81 17.78
C PHE A 483 9.25 12.77 18.09
N GLY A 484 9.19 12.16 19.28
CA GLY A 484 10.08 11.06 19.68
C GLY A 484 11.24 11.44 20.60
N HIS A 485 11.19 12.63 21.21
CA HIS A 485 12.03 13.03 22.35
C HIS A 485 11.40 12.63 23.69
#